data_AF-A0A847ZCT9-F1
#
_entry.id   AF-A0A847ZCT9-F1
#
_cell.length_a   1.000
_cell.length_b   1.000
_cell.length_c   1.000
_cell.angle_alpha   90.00
_cell.angle_beta   90.00
_cell.angle_gamma   90.00
#
_symmetry.space_group_name_H-M   'P 1'
#
loop_
_entity.id
_entity.type
_entity.pdbx_description
1 polymer ?
#
loop_
_entity_poly.entity_id
_entity_poly.type
_entity_poly.pdbx_seq_one_letter_code
_entity_poly.pdbx_strand_id
1 'polypeptide(L)'
;MIHARDHKTPYLIDPWDYLGPKRRKLLDGSWAGLFREHILSELPVHKIASCYTEGFGRPTKEIYAALGALILQQMHDLTDEETVSQFSFNLQWHYALDIPGESDEAKYLCAKTLWTLRQLVAQKGLDRELFTATTE
;
A
#
# COMPACT_ATOMS: atom_id res chain seq x y z
N MET A 1 14.36 2.38 -11.37
CA MET A 1 14.36 3.18 -10.13
C MET A 1 13.34 2.65 -9.13
N ILE A 2 13.78 2.40 -7.89
CA ILE A 2 12.95 1.89 -6.80
C ILE A 2 12.26 3.07 -6.10
N HIS A 3 10.94 3.02 -5.97
CA HIS A 3 10.16 4.02 -5.24
C HIS A 3 9.57 3.38 -3.98
N ALA A 4 10.13 3.73 -2.83
CA ALA A 4 9.63 3.33 -1.51
C ALA A 4 9.81 4.52 -0.55
N ARG A 5 8.71 5.00 0.03
CA ARG A 5 8.78 6.06 1.04
C ARG A 5 8.91 5.44 2.42
N ASP A 6 9.73 6.04 3.29
CA ASP A 6 9.68 5.71 4.70
C ASP A 6 8.38 6.24 5.32
N HIS A 7 7.49 5.32 5.72
CA HIS A 7 6.22 5.64 6.37
C HIS A 7 6.38 5.91 7.88
N LYS A 8 7.57 5.72 8.45
CA LYS A 8 7.86 6.07 9.86
C LYS A 8 8.20 7.55 10.02
N THR A 9 8.65 8.21 8.95
CA THR A 9 8.91 9.66 8.94
C THR A 9 7.60 10.42 8.73
N PRO A 10 7.19 11.30 9.67
CA PRO A 10 5.96 12.09 9.52
C PRO A 10 6.11 13.15 8.42
N TYR A 11 4.98 13.53 7.83
CA TYR A 11 4.95 14.63 6.87
C TYR A 11 5.16 15.98 7.57
N LEU A 12 5.88 16.88 6.91
CA LEU A 12 5.99 18.27 7.35
C LEU A 12 4.64 19.01 7.29
N ILE A 13 3.79 18.65 6.32
CA ILE A 13 2.43 19.18 6.13
C ILE A 13 1.50 17.97 6.04
N ASP A 14 0.45 17.91 6.86
CA ASP A 14 -0.50 16.78 6.83
C ASP A 14 -1.24 16.73 5.49
N PRO A 15 -1.01 15.70 4.64
CA PRO A 15 -1.67 15.60 3.34
C PRO A 15 -3.18 15.32 3.46
N TRP A 16 -3.67 14.97 4.65
CA TRP A 16 -5.07 14.61 4.91
C TRP A 16 -5.85 15.71 5.64
N ASP A 17 -5.27 16.92 5.80
CA ASP A 17 -5.89 18.04 6.53
C ASP A 17 -7.25 18.46 5.94
N TYR A 18 -7.42 18.29 4.62
CA TYR A 18 -8.66 18.61 3.91
C TYR A 18 -9.90 17.80 4.37
N LEU A 19 -9.71 16.71 5.11
CA LEU A 19 -10.82 15.86 5.58
C LEU A 19 -11.62 16.51 6.71
N GLY A 20 -11.04 17.47 7.42
CA GLY A 20 -11.62 18.05 8.63
C GLY A 20 -11.70 17.05 9.80
N PRO A 21 -11.91 17.54 11.03
CA PRO A 21 -11.66 16.76 12.24
C PRO A 21 -12.60 15.56 12.42
N LYS A 22 -13.87 15.68 12.00
CA LYS A 22 -14.87 14.60 12.17
C LYS A 22 -14.60 13.41 11.25
N ARG A 23 -14.35 13.66 9.95
CA ARG A 23 -14.05 12.58 8.98
C ARG A 23 -12.69 11.97 9.28
N ARG A 24 -11.72 12.79 9.68
CA ARG A 24 -10.40 12.29 10.09
C ARG A 24 -10.50 11.32 11.26
N LYS A 25 -11.22 11.69 12.32
CA LYS A 25 -11.47 10.80 13.47
C LYS A 25 -12.13 9.47 13.09
N LEU A 26 -13.05 9.48 12.12
CA LEU A 26 -13.68 8.25 11.62
C LEU A 26 -12.68 7.36 10.86
N LEU A 27 -11.78 7.94 10.08
CA LEU A 27 -10.72 7.17 9.39
C LEU A 27 -9.70 6.62 10.38
N ASP A 28 -9.23 7.45 11.31
CA ASP A 28 -8.24 7.06 12.33
C ASP A 28 -8.76 5.89 13.18
N GLY A 29 -10.04 5.92 13.56
CA GLY A 29 -10.69 4.84 14.32
C GLY A 29 -11.20 3.65 13.48
N SER A 30 -10.95 3.64 12.17
CA SER A 30 -11.37 2.55 11.27
C SER A 30 -10.25 1.55 11.02
N TRP A 31 -10.57 0.45 10.31
CA TRP A 31 -9.59 -0.50 9.81
C TRP A 31 -8.45 0.18 9.04
N ALA A 32 -8.73 1.28 8.33
CA ALA A 32 -7.75 1.99 7.54
C ALA A 32 -6.70 2.69 8.42
N GLY A 33 -7.11 3.28 9.55
CA GLY A 33 -6.19 3.86 10.52
C GLY A 33 -5.29 2.82 11.14
N LEU A 34 -5.88 1.71 11.61
CA LEU A 34 -5.14 0.58 12.16
C LEU A 34 -4.11 0.03 11.15
N PHE A 35 -4.52 -0.16 9.90
CA PHE A 35 -3.62 -0.65 8.85
C PHE A 35 -2.45 0.31 8.61
N ARG A 36 -2.74 1.61 8.49
CA ARG A 36 -1.71 2.63 8.27
C ARG A 36 -0.69 2.68 9.39
N GLU A 37 -1.16 2.64 10.64
CA GLU A 37 -0.31 2.82 11.83
C GLU A 37 0.52 1.57 12.14
N HIS A 38 -0.10 0.39 12.10
CA HIS A 38 0.50 -0.84 12.63
C HIS A 38 1.00 -1.81 11.56
N ILE A 39 0.39 -1.83 10.37
CA ILE A 39 0.68 -2.84 9.34
C ILE A 39 1.58 -2.29 8.25
N LEU A 40 1.24 -1.12 7.70
CA LEU A 40 1.92 -0.57 6.52
C LEU A 40 3.42 -0.39 6.77
N SER A 41 3.81 0.20 7.90
CA SER A 41 5.22 0.50 8.19
C SER A 41 6.09 -0.72 8.49
N GLU A 42 5.48 -1.86 8.82
CA GLU A 42 6.15 -3.12 9.16
C GLU A 42 6.28 -4.07 7.97
N LEU A 43 5.75 -3.69 6.79
CA LEU A 43 5.88 -4.50 5.59
C LEU A 43 7.35 -4.71 5.18
N PRO A 44 7.73 -5.93 4.75
CA PRO A 44 9.11 -6.30 4.39
C PRO A 44 9.54 -5.75 3.03
N VAL A 45 9.38 -4.44 2.81
CA VAL A 45 9.66 -3.76 1.54
C VAL A 45 11.08 -3.98 1.06
N HIS A 46 12.07 -4.01 1.96
CA HIS A 46 13.47 -4.26 1.61
C HIS A 46 13.68 -5.60 0.89
N LYS A 47 12.92 -6.65 1.24
CA LYS A 47 13.03 -7.97 0.60
C LYS A 47 12.48 -7.94 -0.83
N ILE A 48 11.41 -7.17 -1.05
CA ILE A 48 10.77 -6.99 -2.36
C ILE A 48 11.56 -6.02 -3.25
N ALA A 49 12.07 -4.94 -2.68
CA ALA A 49 12.93 -3.97 -3.36
C ALA A 49 14.16 -4.63 -3.99
N SER A 50 14.74 -5.65 -3.33
CA SER A 50 15.86 -6.43 -3.85
C SER A 50 15.60 -7.14 -5.19
N CYS A 51 14.33 -7.35 -5.55
CA CYS A 51 13.95 -7.95 -6.83
C CYS A 51 13.95 -6.96 -8.00
N TYR A 52 14.03 -5.66 -7.70
CA TYR A 52 14.04 -4.61 -8.72
C TYR A 52 15.48 -4.13 -8.94
N THR A 53 15.85 -3.94 -10.20
CA THR A 53 17.15 -3.38 -10.56
C THR A 53 17.10 -1.86 -10.44
N GLU A 54 18.14 -1.25 -9.87
CA GLU A 54 18.26 0.21 -9.69
C GLU A 54 18.40 1.00 -11.01
N GLY A 55 18.47 0.32 -12.16
CA GLY A 55 18.73 0.90 -13.48
C GLY A 55 17.66 1.85 -14.05
N PHE A 56 17.89 2.23 -15.31
CA PHE A 56 17.06 3.14 -16.10
C PHE A 56 15.70 2.51 -16.47
N GLY A 57 14.62 3.22 -16.17
CA GLY A 57 13.25 2.79 -16.47
C GLY A 57 12.23 3.59 -15.66
N ARG A 58 10.94 3.33 -15.91
CA ARG A 58 9.84 3.92 -15.12
C ARG A 58 10.00 3.52 -13.63
N PRO A 59 9.85 4.45 -12.66
CA PRO A 59 9.83 4.09 -11.25
C PRO A 59 8.83 2.97 -10.97
N THR A 60 9.15 2.11 -9.99
CA THR A 60 8.17 1.15 -9.49
C THR A 60 6.97 1.90 -8.91
N LYS A 61 5.81 1.23 -8.84
CA LYS A 61 4.78 1.71 -7.90
C LYS A 61 5.36 1.73 -6.50
N GLU A 62 4.84 2.62 -5.67
CA GLU A 62 5.25 2.72 -4.27
C GLU A 62 5.06 1.34 -3.62
N ILE A 63 6.17 0.75 -3.17
CA ILE A 63 6.23 -0.68 -2.85
C ILE A 63 5.40 -0.99 -1.60
N TYR A 64 5.35 -0.08 -0.62
CA TYR A 64 4.50 -0.24 0.56
C TYR A 64 3.03 -0.31 0.18
N ALA A 65 2.55 0.64 -0.62
CA ALA A 65 1.18 0.70 -1.11
C ALA A 65 0.83 -0.51 -1.97
N ALA A 66 1.74 -0.96 -2.83
CA ALA A 66 1.51 -2.12 -3.68
C ALA A 66 1.44 -3.44 -2.88
N LEU A 67 2.31 -3.65 -1.89
CA LEU A 67 2.24 -4.81 -1.00
C LEU A 67 1.01 -4.73 -0.08
N GLY A 68 0.72 -3.56 0.46
CA GLY A 68 -0.47 -3.34 1.27
C GLY A 68 -1.74 -3.63 0.49
N ALA A 69 -1.79 -3.30 -0.81
CA ALA A 69 -2.92 -3.63 -1.67
C ALA A 69 -3.16 -5.15 -1.78
N LEU A 70 -2.12 -5.99 -1.78
CA LEU A 70 -2.28 -7.45 -1.78
C LEU A 70 -2.88 -7.96 -0.47
N ILE A 71 -2.44 -7.39 0.67
CA ILE A 71 -2.99 -7.74 1.97
C ILE A 71 -4.45 -7.31 2.05
N LEU A 72 -4.76 -6.06 1.69
CA LEU A 72 -6.12 -5.54 1.69
C LEU A 72 -7.03 -6.31 0.74
N GLN A 73 -6.53 -6.71 -0.42
CA GLN A 73 -7.27 -7.59 -1.34
C GLN A 73 -7.70 -8.89 -0.64
N GLN A 74 -6.80 -9.53 0.10
CA GLN A 74 -7.09 -10.78 0.80
C GLN A 74 -7.98 -10.56 2.04
N MET A 75 -7.72 -9.50 2.82
CA MET A 75 -8.53 -9.13 3.99
C MET A 75 -9.99 -8.86 3.63
N HIS A 76 -10.24 -8.30 2.45
CA HIS A 76 -11.58 -7.97 1.96
C HIS A 76 -12.17 -8.99 0.97
N ASP A 77 -11.47 -10.09 0.70
CA ASP A 77 -11.86 -11.14 -0.25
C ASP A 77 -12.24 -10.59 -1.64
N LEU A 78 -11.36 -9.73 -2.19
CA LEU A 78 -11.61 -9.00 -3.44
C LEU A 78 -10.98 -9.68 -4.67
N THR A 79 -11.65 -9.57 -5.80
CA THR A 79 -11.07 -9.84 -7.12
C THR A 79 -9.98 -8.83 -7.49
N ASP A 80 -9.19 -9.13 -8.53
CA ASP A 80 -8.16 -8.20 -9.02
C ASP A 80 -8.82 -6.91 -9.54
N GLU A 81 -9.94 -6.99 -10.26
CA GLU A 81 -10.69 -5.85 -10.77
C GLU A 81 -11.26 -4.97 -9.66
N GLU A 82 -11.84 -5.58 -8.62
CA GLU A 82 -12.32 -4.85 -7.45
C GLU A 82 -11.19 -4.18 -6.71
N THR A 83 -10.05 -4.86 -6.53
CA THR A 83 -8.85 -4.29 -5.89
C THR A 83 -8.35 -3.07 -6.66
N VAL A 84 -8.27 -3.14 -7.99
CA VAL A 84 -7.92 -2.00 -8.84
C VAL A 84 -8.88 -0.83 -8.62
N SER A 85 -10.18 -1.10 -8.54
CA SER A 85 -11.20 -0.07 -8.29
C SER A 85 -11.05 0.56 -6.90
N GLN A 86 -10.90 -0.25 -5.85
CA GLN A 86 -10.70 0.23 -4.48
C GLN A 86 -9.42 1.07 -4.36
N PHE A 87 -8.31 0.58 -4.90
CA PHE A 87 -7.03 1.31 -4.91
C PHE A 87 -7.15 2.63 -5.67
N SER A 88 -7.95 2.69 -6.74
CA SER A 88 -8.13 3.90 -7.56
C SER A 88 -9.01 4.96 -6.92
N PHE A 89 -10.09 4.56 -6.24
CA PHE A 89 -11.16 5.50 -5.89
C PHE A 89 -11.50 5.55 -4.40
N ASN A 90 -11.08 4.58 -3.60
CA ASN A 90 -11.49 4.51 -2.21
C ASN A 90 -10.55 5.30 -1.29
N LEU A 91 -11.09 6.35 -0.67
CA LEU A 91 -10.37 7.17 0.29
C LEU A 91 -9.84 6.39 1.50
N GLN A 92 -10.55 5.37 2.00
CA GLN A 92 -10.06 4.52 3.09
C GLN A 92 -8.81 3.75 2.65
N TRP A 93 -8.75 3.29 1.39
CA TRP A 93 -7.56 2.64 0.84
C TRP A 93 -6.42 3.63 0.66
N HIS A 94 -6.68 4.82 0.12
CA HIS A 94 -5.65 5.86 0.00
C HIS A 94 -5.08 6.23 1.36
N TYR A 95 -5.93 6.30 2.39
CA TYR A 95 -5.52 6.55 3.76
C TYR A 95 -4.71 5.39 4.35
N ALA A 96 -5.22 4.16 4.25
CA ALA A 96 -4.57 2.95 4.77
C ALA A 96 -3.19 2.72 4.17
N LEU A 97 -3.06 2.92 2.86
CA LEU A 97 -1.83 2.74 2.09
C LEU A 97 -0.96 4.02 2.04
N ASP A 98 -1.40 5.08 2.72
CA ASP A 98 -0.71 6.36 2.83
C ASP A 98 -0.30 6.94 1.46
N ILE A 99 -1.28 7.02 0.56
CA ILE A 99 -1.17 7.54 -0.82
C ILE A 99 -1.74 8.98 -0.87
N PRO A 100 -0.93 10.01 -0.64
CA PRO A 100 -1.40 11.40 -0.59
C PRO A 100 -1.56 12.04 -1.98
N GLY A 101 -0.93 11.47 -3.01
CA GLY A 101 -0.93 12.05 -4.36
C GLY A 101 -2.23 11.75 -5.11
N GLU A 102 -2.72 12.71 -5.89
CA GLU A 102 -3.97 12.58 -6.66
C GLU A 102 -3.78 12.08 -8.11
N SER A 103 -2.53 11.94 -8.57
CA SER A 103 -2.24 11.51 -9.94
C SER A 103 -2.53 10.01 -10.17
N ASP A 104 -2.71 9.60 -11.43
CA ASP A 104 -2.77 8.18 -11.82
C ASP A 104 -1.49 7.42 -11.43
N GLU A 105 -0.34 8.10 -11.40
CA GLU A 105 0.90 7.50 -10.93
C GLU A 105 0.89 7.22 -9.42
N ALA A 106 0.06 7.89 -8.64
CA ALA A 106 -0.14 7.58 -7.23
C ALA A 106 -1.30 6.58 -7.03
N LYS A 107 -2.49 6.93 -7.54
CA LYS A 107 -3.75 6.25 -7.19
C LYS A 107 -4.15 5.12 -8.12
N TYR A 108 -3.58 4.98 -9.31
CA TYR A 108 -3.97 3.87 -10.19
C TYR A 108 -2.97 2.71 -10.10
N LEU A 109 -3.44 1.48 -9.94
CA LEU A 109 -2.63 0.26 -10.02
C LEU A 109 -3.35 -0.69 -10.98
N CYS A 110 -2.65 -1.24 -11.98
CA CYS A 110 -3.29 -2.17 -12.91
C CYS A 110 -3.24 -3.62 -12.39
N ALA A 111 -4.19 -4.45 -12.81
CA ALA A 111 -4.29 -5.85 -12.41
C ALA A 111 -3.00 -6.66 -12.72
N LYS A 112 -2.33 -6.36 -13.83
CA LYS A 112 -1.05 -7.01 -14.17
C LYS A 112 0.02 -6.75 -13.12
N THR A 113 0.10 -5.54 -12.56
CA THR A 113 1.06 -5.22 -11.50
C THR A 113 0.74 -5.97 -10.21
N LEU A 114 -0.55 -6.05 -9.82
CA LEU A 114 -0.99 -6.85 -8.68
C LEU A 114 -0.59 -8.33 -8.85
N TRP A 115 -0.90 -8.90 -10.02
CA TRP A 115 -0.57 -10.28 -10.34
C TRP A 115 0.95 -10.54 -10.27
N THR A 116 1.76 -9.68 -10.90
CA THR A 116 3.22 -9.82 -10.88
C THR A 116 3.78 -9.72 -9.46
N LEU A 117 3.27 -8.79 -8.65
CA LEU A 117 3.71 -8.64 -7.27
C LEU A 117 3.35 -9.88 -6.43
N ARG A 118 2.15 -10.42 -6.61
CA ARG A 118 1.71 -11.66 -5.94
C ARG A 118 2.63 -12.84 -6.26
N GLN A 119 3.01 -13.01 -7.52
CA GLN A 119 3.96 -14.04 -7.94
C GLN A 119 5.33 -13.84 -7.30
N LEU A 120 5.81 -12.60 -7.23
CA LEU A 120 7.12 -12.27 -6.66
C LEU A 120 7.16 -12.51 -5.14
N VAL A 121 6.09 -12.17 -4.43
CA VAL A 121 5.90 -12.49 -3.01
C VAL A 121 5.94 -14.01 -2.77
N ALA A 122 5.20 -14.78 -3.58
CA ALA A 122 5.16 -16.24 -3.48
C ALA A 122 6.52 -16.88 -3.77
N GLN A 123 7.23 -16.42 -4.80
CA GLN A 123 8.58 -16.93 -5.15
C GLN A 123 9.61 -16.68 -4.05
N LYS A 124 9.47 -15.60 -3.30
CA LYS A 124 10.36 -15.27 -2.17
C LYS A 124 9.93 -15.92 -0.85
N GLY A 125 8.80 -16.64 -0.82
CA GLY A 125 8.26 -17.23 0.41
C GLY A 125 7.84 -16.18 1.45
N LEU A 126 7.50 -14.97 1.00
CA LEU A 126 7.13 -13.85 1.86
C LEU A 126 5.63 -13.82 2.17
N ASP A 127 4.86 -14.72 1.57
CA ASP A 127 3.44 -14.91 1.83
C ASP A 127 3.20 -15.09 3.33
N ARG A 128 3.92 -16.03 3.96
CA ARG A 128 3.78 -16.28 5.41
C ARG A 128 4.18 -15.08 6.26
N GLU A 129 5.29 -14.42 5.94
CA GLU A 129 5.78 -13.27 6.70
C GLU A 129 4.81 -12.07 6.64
N LEU A 130 4.25 -11.80 5.46
CA LEU A 130 3.28 -10.71 5.27
C LEU A 130 2.02 -10.94 6.11
N PHE A 131 1.56 -12.19 6.24
CA PHE A 131 0.41 -12.53 7.06
C PHE A 131 0.73 -12.54 8.56
N THR A 132 1.87 -13.07 8.99
CA THR A 132 2.24 -13.08 10.41
C THR A 132 2.40 -11.67 10.95
N ALA A 133 2.97 -10.74 10.17
CA ALA A 133 3.10 -9.33 10.56
C ALA A 133 1.75 -8.63 10.84
N THR A 134 0.62 -9.19 10.39
CA THR A 134 -0.72 -8.63 10.65
C THR A 134 -1.44 -9.27 11.84
N THR A 135 -0.88 -10.30 12.47
CA THR A 135 -1.59 -11.14 13.47
C THR A 135 -1.00 -11.08 14.89
N GLU A 136 0.11 -10.38 15.11
CA GLU A 136 0.76 -10.23 16.43
C GLU A 136 0.64 -8.80 17.01
#